data_AF-A0A7K3WWF4-F1
#
_entry.id   AF-A0A7K3WWF4-F1
#
_cell.length_a   1.000
_cell.length_b   1.000
_cell.length_c   1.000
_cell.angle_alpha   90.00
_cell.angle_beta   90.00
_cell.angle_gamma   90.00
#
_symmetry.space_group_name_H-M   'P 1'
#
loop_
_entity.id
_entity.type
_entity.pdbx_description
1 polymer ?
#
loop_
_entity_poly.entity_id
_entity_poly.type
_entity_poly.pdbx_seq_one_letter_code
_entity_poly.pdbx_strand_id
1 'polypeptide(L)' 'KDYAFTRMEIRHALKTSKTRQHVYMQELQDYEYVRQVNGHANRGFKYQIGYWDSLEAIRAKIQDHLDKQLEKI' A
#
# COMPACT_ATOMS: atom_id res chain seq x y z
N LYS A 1 -17.47 1.06 -0.96
CA LYS A 1 -17.22 0.14 0.17
C LYS A 1 -15.71 0.01 0.31
N ASP A 2 -15.15 0.45 1.43
CA ASP A 2 -13.72 0.33 1.67
C ASP A 2 -13.34 -1.14 1.73
N TYR A 3 -12.65 -1.64 0.70
CA TYR A 3 -12.27 -3.04 0.60
C TYR A 3 -11.20 -3.36 1.64
N ALA A 4 -11.47 -4.38 2.46
CA ALA A 4 -10.54 -4.86 3.46
C ALA A 4 -9.84 -6.14 2.97
N PHE A 5 -8.52 -6.16 3.05
CA PHE A 5 -7.67 -7.24 2.55
C PHE A 5 -6.82 -7.86 3.66
N THR A 6 -6.27 -9.02 3.36
CA THR A 6 -5.41 -9.80 4.24
C THR A 6 -3.95 -9.78 3.74
N ARG A 7 -3.02 -10.08 4.64
CA ARG A 7 -1.60 -10.29 4.30
C ARG A 7 -1.40 -11.42 3.28
N MET A 8 -2.30 -12.40 3.25
CA MET A 8 -2.26 -13.52 2.32
C MET A 8 -2.63 -13.09 0.91
N GLU A 9 -3.72 -12.34 0.74
CA GLU A 9 -4.11 -11.76 -0.56
C GLU A 9 -2.98 -10.92 -1.15
N ILE A 10 -2.36 -10.04 -0.35
CA ILE A 10 -1.21 -9.24 -0.80
C ILE A 10 -0.05 -10.11 -1.26
N ARG A 11 0.27 -11.17 -0.50
CA ARG A 11 1.38 -12.05 -0.85
C ARG A 11 1.15 -12.73 -2.20
N HIS A 12 -0.05 -13.24 -2.42
CA HIS A 12 -0.40 -13.92 -3.67
C HIS A 12 -0.38 -12.95 -4.85
N ALA A 13 -0.92 -11.74 -4.67
CA ALA A 13 -0.94 -10.72 -5.72
C ALA A 13 0.47 -10.24 -6.10
N LEU A 14 1.32 -9.96 -5.11
CA LEU A 14 2.67 -9.41 -5.32
C LEU A 14 3.76 -10.48 -5.50
N LYS A 15 3.41 -11.76 -5.40
CA LYS A 15 4.34 -12.91 -5.49
C LYS A 15 5.59 -12.74 -4.60
N THR A 16 5.41 -12.18 -3.42
CA THR A 16 6.51 -11.87 -2.49
C THR A 16 6.66 -12.94 -1.40
N SER A 17 7.82 -12.98 -0.74
CA SER A 17 8.04 -13.91 0.37
C SER A 17 7.27 -13.49 1.62
N LYS A 18 7.11 -14.41 2.58
CA LYS A 18 6.49 -14.11 3.88
C LYS A 18 7.15 -12.97 4.61
N THR A 19 8.48 -13.02 4.68
CA THR A 19 9.29 -12.04 5.41
C THR A 19 9.18 -10.66 4.76
N ARG A 20 9.36 -10.57 3.43
CA ARG A 20 9.26 -9.30 2.71
C ARG A 20 7.86 -8.68 2.84
N GLN A 21 6.83 -9.50 2.68
CA GLN A 21 5.45 -9.07 2.87
C GLN A 21 5.20 -8.50 4.28
N HIS A 22 5.78 -9.12 5.31
CA HIS A 22 5.64 -8.62 6.68
C HIS A 22 6.32 -7.25 6.87
N VAL A 23 7.56 -7.10 6.39
CA VAL A 23 8.31 -5.84 6.45
C VAL A 23 7.53 -4.72 5.75
N TYR A 24 7.10 -4.93 4.50
CA TYR A 24 6.35 -3.90 3.76
C TYR A 24 5.02 -3.53 4.44
N MET A 25 4.30 -4.50 5.00
CA MET A 25 3.08 -4.20 5.74
C MET A 25 3.36 -3.46 7.04
N GLN A 26 4.51 -3.66 7.68
CA GLN A 26 4.89 -2.92 8.87
C GLN A 26 5.18 -1.47 8.51
N GLU A 27 6.03 -1.23 7.49
CA GLU A 27 6.34 0.11 7.00
C GLU A 27 5.08 0.89 6.59
N LEU A 28 4.16 0.25 5.85
CA LEU A 28 2.90 0.88 5.45
C LEU A 28 1.98 1.19 6.63
N GLN A 29 2.04 0.43 7.72
CA GLN A 29 1.29 0.74 8.95
C GLN A 29 1.97 1.85 9.74
N ASP A 30 3.29 1.84 9.82
CA ASP A 30 4.08 2.87 10.53
C ASP A 30 3.91 4.25 9.89
N TYR A 31 3.73 4.30 8.57
CA TYR A 31 3.38 5.52 7.83
C TYR A 31 1.87 5.80 7.75
N GLU A 32 1.05 5.02 8.45
CA GLU A 32 -0.42 5.14 8.47
C GLU A 32 -1.12 4.99 7.10
N TYR A 33 -0.40 4.56 6.06
CA TYR A 33 -0.98 4.25 4.74
C TYR A 33 -1.97 3.10 4.80
N VAL A 34 -1.73 2.14 5.70
CA VAL A 34 -2.58 0.97 5.88
C VAL A 34 -2.95 0.84 7.35
N ARG A 35 -4.25 0.70 7.64
CA ARG A 35 -4.76 0.49 8.99
C ARG A 35 -5.29 -0.92 9.15
N GLN A 36 -5.01 -1.54 10.30
CA GLN A 36 -5.68 -2.77 10.71
C GLN A 36 -7.11 -2.44 11.19
N VAL A 37 -8.12 -3.10 10.61
CA VAL A 37 -9.53 -2.79 10.86
C VAL A 37 -10.30 -3.89 11.57
N ASN A 38 -9.83 -5.13 11.45
CA ASN A 38 -10.46 -6.27 12.13
C ASN A 38 -9.46 -7.44 12.24
N GLY A 39 -9.83 -8.44 13.03
CA GLY A 39 -9.09 -9.69 13.18
C GLY A 39 -8.47 -9.86 14.56
N HIS A 40 -8.04 -11.09 14.81
CA HIS A 40 -7.39 -11.51 16.05
C HIS A 40 -6.16 -12.34 15.68
N ALA A 41 -5.17 -12.42 16.56
CA ALA A 41 -3.91 -13.14 16.30
C ALA A 41 -4.13 -14.57 15.76
N ASN A 42 -5.18 -15.24 16.23
CA ASN A 42 -5.49 -16.64 15.92
C ASN A 42 -6.29 -16.82 14.61
N ARG A 43 -6.85 -15.74 14.04
CA ARG A 43 -7.67 -15.76 12.82
C ARG A 43 -7.08 -14.94 11.69
N GLY A 44 -6.01 -14.20 11.96
CA GLY A 44 -5.41 -13.26 11.03
C GLY A 44 -6.09 -11.89 11.08
N PHE A 45 -5.40 -10.91 10.52
CA PHE A 45 -5.79 -9.51 10.51
C PHE A 45 -6.27 -9.07 9.13
N LYS A 46 -7.24 -8.17 9.12
CA LYS A 46 -7.73 -7.46 7.94
C LYS A 46 -7.30 -6.01 7.98
N TYR A 47 -6.94 -5.49 6.83
CA TYR A 47 -6.35 -4.19 6.64
C TYR A 47 -7.14 -3.39 5.60
N GLN A 48 -7.17 -2.08 5.73
CA GLN A 48 -7.73 -1.14 4.76
C GLN A 48 -6.71 -0.04 4.48
N ILE A 49 -6.85 0.62 3.33
CA ILE A 49 -6.02 1.79 3.00
C ILE A 49 -6.54 2.97 3.84
N GLY A 50 -5.65 3.55 4.64
CA GLY A 50 -5.96 4.61 5.59
C GLY A 50 -5.84 6.01 4.99
N TYR A 51 -4.82 6.24 4.15
CA TYR A 51 -4.54 7.57 3.59
C TYR A 51 -4.22 7.48 2.09
N TRP A 52 -5.03 8.14 1.27
CA TRP A 52 -4.85 8.19 -0.18
C TRP A 52 -4.15 9.48 -0.66
N ASP A 53 -4.21 10.59 0.08
CA ASP A 53 -3.73 11.89 -0.40
C ASP A 53 -2.24 11.90 -0.79
N SER A 54 -1.40 11.15 -0.07
CA SER A 54 0.03 11.06 -0.41
C SER A 54 0.25 10.27 -1.71
N LEU A 55 -0.62 9.30 -2.03
CA LEU A 55 -0.62 8.62 -3.33
C LEU A 55 -1.03 9.57 -4.47
N GLU A 56 -1.97 10.48 -4.22
CA GLU A 56 -2.32 11.54 -5.18
C GLU A 56 -1.15 12.51 -5.39
N ALA A 57 -0.48 12.93 -4.30
CA ALA A 57 0.71 13.77 -4.38
C ALA A 57 1.88 13.10 -5.11
N ILE A 58 2.11 11.80 -4.87
CA ILE A 58 3.13 11.02 -5.58
C ILE A 58 2.76 10.86 -7.05
N ARG A 59 1.50 10.57 -7.37
CA ARG A 59 1.01 10.51 -8.75
C ARG A 59 1.23 11.83 -9.47
N ALA A 60 0.86 12.94 -8.85
CA ALA A 60 1.05 14.28 -9.41
C ALA A 60 2.54 14.56 -9.69
N LYS A 61 3.44 14.18 -8.77
CA LYS A 61 4.89 14.31 -8.98
C LYS A 61 5.41 13.47 -10.14
N ILE A 62 4.95 12.22 -10.27
CA ILE A 62 5.33 11.35 -11.40
C ILE A 62 4.85 11.96 -12.72
N GLN A 63 3.62 12.46 -12.76
CA GLN A 63 3.03 13.05 -13.95
C GLN A 63 3.77 14.33 -14.38
N ASP A 64 4.00 15.25 -13.45
CA ASP A 64 4.81 16.46 -13.68
C ASP A 64 6.24 16.15 -14.15
N HIS A 65 6.87 15.11 -13.59
CA HIS A 65 8.19 14.69 -14.03
C HIS A 65 8.18 14.17 -15.48
N LEU A 66 7.18 13.36 -15.86
CA LEU A 66 7.05 12.82 -17.22
C LEU A 66 6.75 13.93 -18.23
N ASP A 67 5.87 14.87 -17.91
CA ASP A 67 5.52 15.99 -18.79
C ASP A 67 6.75 16.89 -19.05
N LYS A 68 7.54 17.18 -18.02
CA LYS A 68 8.82 17.91 -18.15
C LYS A 68 9.86 17.19 -19.00
N GLN A 69 9.81 15.85 -19.09
CA GLN A 69 10.69 15.11 -19.99
C GLN A 69 10.26 15.27 -21.45
N LEU A 70 8.95 15.37 -21.72
CA LEU A 70 8.42 15.60 -23.06
C LEU A 70 8.69 17.02 -23.56
N GLU A 71 8.63 18.03 -22.69
CA GLU A 71 8.96 19.43 -23.04
C GLU A 71 10.43 19.65 -23.44
N LYS A 72 11.32 18.71 -23.07
CA LYS A 72 12.76 18.76 -23.38
C LYS A 72 13.12 18.09 -24.71
N ILE A 73 12.15 17.51 -25.42
CA ILE A 73 12.30 16.88 -26.73
C ILE A 73 11.84 17.86 -27.80
#